data_AF-A0A7S0XZ53-F1
#
_entry.id   AF-A0A7S0XZ53-F1
#
_cell.length_a   1.000
_cell.length_b   1.000
_cell.length_c   1.000
_cell.angle_alpha   90.00
_cell.angle_beta   90.00
_cell.angle_gamma   90.00
#
_symmetry.space_group_name_H-M   'P 1'
#
loop_
_entity.id
_entity.type
_entity.pdbx_description
1 polymer ?
#
loop_
_entity_poly.entity_id
_entity_poly.type
_entity_poly.pdbx_seq_one_letter_code
_entity_poly.pdbx_strand_id
1 'polypeptide(L)'
;ENEDKTRLGLQKMLSKLCGAAVVVAAVVSPADAFAPSSALPGSVARAGARSGISPMMAAEAKIRLGTRGSPLALAQAYETRRRLAEAFPDELGKEGEHVQINIINTSGDMKLDKALSEIGGKGLFTKELDVALLTNEVDFCVHSMKDVPTFLPDGTHLETMLPREDTRDAFISPKYDSIAALPEGSVIGSASLPRPAPVLG
;
A
#
# COMPACT_ATOMS: atom_id res chain seq x y z
N GLU A 1 3.15 -18.85 17.42
CA GLU A 1 3.99 -18.36 18.54
C GLU A 1 5.09 -17.37 18.13
N ASN A 2 5.99 -17.71 17.18
CA ASN A 2 7.03 -16.75 16.74
C ASN A 2 6.42 -15.62 15.88
N GLU A 3 5.54 -15.98 14.93
CA GLU A 3 4.84 -15.03 14.05
C GLU A 3 3.95 -14.04 14.83
N ASP A 4 3.25 -14.52 15.88
CA ASP A 4 2.41 -13.65 16.73
C ASP A 4 3.24 -12.61 17.48
N LYS A 5 4.46 -12.97 17.92
CA LYS A 5 5.40 -12.05 18.56
C LYS A 5 5.92 -11.02 17.55
N THR A 6 6.20 -11.42 16.31
CA THR A 6 6.56 -10.49 15.23
C THR A 6 5.42 -9.52 14.91
N ARG A 7 4.17 -10.00 14.81
CA ARG A 7 2.97 -9.16 14.55
C ARG A 7 2.67 -8.17 15.68
N LEU A 8 2.74 -8.61 16.93
CA LEU A 8 2.56 -7.72 18.09
C LEU A 8 3.72 -6.71 18.20
N GLY A 9 4.93 -7.09 17.76
CA GLY A 9 6.04 -6.17 17.54
C GLY A 9 5.72 -5.13 16.47
N LEU A 10 5.21 -5.56 15.32
CA LEU A 10 4.86 -4.68 14.20
C LEU A 10 3.76 -3.66 14.56
N GLN A 11 2.68 -4.06 15.24
CA GLN A 11 1.65 -3.10 15.71
C GLN A 11 2.24 -2.06 16.68
N LYS A 12 3.11 -2.47 17.60
CA LYS A 12 3.87 -1.56 18.48
C LYS A 12 4.86 -0.68 17.71
N MET A 13 5.32 -1.10 16.53
CA MET A 13 6.17 -0.29 15.66
C MET A 13 5.36 0.77 14.93
N LEU A 14 4.28 0.36 14.27
CA LEU A 14 3.43 1.24 13.48
C LEU A 14 2.77 2.33 14.34
N SER A 15 2.23 1.97 15.50
CA SER A 15 1.59 2.92 16.43
C SER A 15 2.52 4.07 16.90
N LYS A 16 3.85 3.90 16.90
CA LYS A 16 4.79 5.01 17.19
C LYS A 16 4.94 6.03 16.06
N LEU A 17 4.51 5.71 14.84
CA LEU A 17 4.61 6.62 13.68
C LEU A 17 3.43 7.60 13.57
N CYS A 18 2.49 7.56 14.52
CA CYS A 18 1.15 8.10 14.35
C CYS A 18 1.07 9.64 14.30
N GLY A 19 0.47 10.13 13.22
CA GLY A 19 -0.12 11.46 13.01
C GLY A 19 -0.92 11.43 11.69
N ALA A 20 -2.10 12.04 11.56
CA ALA A 20 -2.82 12.05 10.26
C ALA A 20 -1.95 12.71 9.15
N ALA A 21 -1.88 12.31 7.86
CA ALA A 21 -2.37 11.07 7.20
C ALA A 21 -1.66 10.61 5.87
N VAL A 22 -0.65 9.72 5.94
CA VAL A 22 -0.32 8.63 4.94
C VAL A 22 -0.62 7.29 5.59
N VAL A 23 -1.33 6.37 4.94
CA VAL A 23 -1.85 5.18 5.64
C VAL A 23 -0.90 3.99 5.58
N VAL A 24 -0.71 3.37 6.75
CA VAL A 24 -0.29 1.98 6.88
C VAL A 24 -1.51 1.12 7.26
N ALA A 25 -1.92 0.25 6.35
CA ALA A 25 -2.89 -0.81 6.62
C ALA A 25 -2.14 -2.06 7.06
N ALA A 26 -2.52 -2.67 8.19
CA ALA A 26 -1.72 -3.75 8.77
C ALA A 26 -2.58 -4.81 9.47
N VAL A 27 -2.08 -6.05 9.41
CA VAL A 27 -2.44 -7.23 10.22
C VAL A 27 -3.84 -7.83 10.06
N VAL A 28 -3.84 -9.14 9.82
CA VAL A 28 -4.98 -10.05 9.97
C VAL A 28 -5.16 -10.43 11.43
N SER A 29 -6.33 -10.15 12.01
CA SER A 29 -6.64 -10.56 13.38
C SER A 29 -6.64 -12.09 13.51
N PRO A 30 -6.05 -12.67 14.58
CA PRO A 30 -6.18 -14.10 14.83
C PRO A 30 -7.62 -14.44 15.28
N ALA A 31 -8.00 -15.69 15.01
CA ALA A 31 -9.31 -16.32 15.26
C ALA A 31 -10.48 -15.89 14.33
N ASP A 32 -10.98 -16.91 13.61
CA ASP A 32 -12.29 -17.06 12.94
C ASP A 32 -12.42 -16.77 11.44
N ALA A 33 -11.42 -16.20 10.76
CA ALA A 33 -11.42 -16.14 9.30
C ALA A 33 -11.02 -17.48 8.64
N PHE A 34 -12.04 -18.19 8.13
CA PHE A 34 -11.96 -19.31 7.17
C PHE A 34 -11.61 -20.72 7.70
N ALA A 35 -12.65 -21.49 8.06
CA ALA A 35 -12.58 -22.95 8.05
C ALA A 35 -12.60 -23.48 6.59
N PRO A 36 -11.61 -24.29 6.15
CA PRO A 36 -11.61 -24.82 4.80
C PRO A 36 -12.64 -25.95 4.64
N SER A 37 -13.63 -25.76 3.77
CA SER A 37 -14.56 -26.83 3.40
C SER A 37 -13.88 -27.88 2.52
N SER A 38 -13.89 -29.13 3.01
CA SER A 38 -13.92 -30.38 2.22
C SER A 38 -12.86 -30.60 1.12
N ALA A 39 -11.88 -31.44 1.48
CA ALA A 39 -10.88 -32.12 0.65
C ALA A 39 -11.30 -32.66 -0.73
N LEU A 40 -10.30 -32.76 -1.63
CA LEU A 40 -10.09 -33.93 -2.50
C LEU A 40 -8.58 -34.26 -2.61
N PRO A 41 -8.19 -35.54 -2.85
CA PRO A 41 -6.79 -35.98 -2.79
C PRO A 41 -6.10 -36.02 -4.16
N GLY A 42 -4.78 -35.85 -4.18
CA GLY A 42 -3.95 -36.02 -5.38
C GLY A 42 -2.46 -35.96 -5.08
N SER A 43 -1.83 -37.12 -4.82
CA SER A 43 -0.40 -37.22 -4.58
C SER A 43 0.40 -37.27 -5.88
N VAL A 44 1.51 -36.53 -5.94
CA VAL A 44 2.67 -36.84 -6.79
C VAL A 44 3.93 -36.42 -6.06
N ALA A 45 4.99 -37.20 -6.18
CA ALA A 45 6.23 -37.06 -5.42
C ALA A 45 7.47 -37.14 -6.31
N ARG A 46 8.60 -36.62 -5.78
CA ARG A 46 9.96 -36.57 -6.37
C ARG A 46 10.10 -35.55 -7.51
N ALA A 47 11.29 -35.01 -7.83
CA ALA A 47 12.63 -35.09 -7.24
C ALA A 47 13.19 -33.63 -7.13
N GLY A 48 14.19 -33.25 -6.34
CA GLY A 48 15.48 -33.90 -6.09
C GLY A 48 16.58 -33.22 -6.90
N ALA A 49 17.16 -32.13 -6.36
CA ALA A 49 18.45 -31.59 -6.79
C ALA A 49 19.06 -30.74 -5.65
N ARG A 50 20.19 -31.18 -5.08
CA ARG A 50 21.06 -30.31 -4.27
C ARG A 50 22.05 -29.65 -5.23
N SER A 51 21.96 -28.34 -5.45
CA SER A 51 23.07 -27.54 -5.94
C SER A 51 23.56 -26.63 -4.82
N GLY A 52 24.86 -26.62 -4.59
CA GLY A 52 25.46 -25.82 -3.54
C GLY A 52 25.49 -24.35 -3.94
N ILE A 53 24.66 -23.54 -3.30
CA ILE A 53 24.90 -22.12 -3.11
C ILE A 53 25.05 -21.95 -1.60
N SER A 54 26.25 -21.63 -1.13
CA SER A 54 26.45 -21.23 0.26
C SER A 54 25.55 -20.02 0.52
N PRO A 55 24.65 -20.04 1.52
CA PRO A 55 23.91 -18.84 1.86
C PRO A 55 24.89 -17.84 2.46
N MET A 56 25.36 -16.90 1.64
CA MET A 56 25.58 -15.56 2.15
C MET A 56 24.28 -15.17 2.83
N MET A 57 24.33 -14.98 4.14
CA MET A 57 23.19 -14.57 4.94
C MET A 57 22.78 -13.16 4.53
N ALA A 58 21.98 -13.07 3.46
CA ALA A 58 21.08 -11.96 3.29
C ALA A 58 20.27 -11.90 4.58
N ALA A 59 20.39 -10.79 5.31
CA ALA A 59 19.70 -10.65 6.59
C ALA A 59 18.21 -10.84 6.33
N GLU A 60 17.64 -11.88 6.93
CA GLU A 60 16.25 -12.28 6.70
C GLU A 60 15.35 -11.08 6.99
N ALA A 61 14.57 -10.67 5.99
CA ALA A 61 13.76 -9.46 6.08
C ALA A 61 12.74 -9.64 7.21
N LYS A 62 12.86 -8.83 8.26
CA LYS A 62 12.01 -8.94 9.46
C LYS A 62 10.58 -8.48 9.19
N ILE A 63 10.38 -7.62 8.18
CA ILE A 63 9.07 -7.12 7.77
C ILE A 63 8.99 -6.93 6.26
N ARG A 64 7.85 -7.29 5.66
CA ARG A 64 7.51 -7.15 4.24
C ARG A 64 6.42 -6.10 4.06
N LEU A 65 6.74 -5.03 3.34
CA LEU A 65 5.89 -3.87 3.04
C LEU A 65 5.31 -4.00 1.63
N GLY A 66 3.99 -4.16 1.51
CA GLY A 66 3.27 -4.14 0.23
C GLY A 66 3.01 -2.72 -0.28
N THR A 67 3.31 -2.45 -1.55
CA THR A 67 3.02 -1.15 -2.19
C THR A 67 2.73 -1.30 -3.69
N ARG A 68 2.07 -0.31 -4.30
CA ARG A 68 1.95 -0.20 -5.77
C ARG A 68 3.29 0.18 -6.39
N GLY A 69 3.47 -0.17 -7.66
CA GLY A 69 4.69 0.15 -8.43
C GLY A 69 4.80 1.58 -8.97
N SER A 70 3.83 2.46 -8.69
CA SER A 70 3.88 3.85 -9.19
C SER A 70 4.96 4.66 -8.46
N PRO A 71 5.58 5.68 -9.09
CA PRO A 71 6.63 6.48 -8.45
C PRO A 71 6.20 7.12 -7.12
N LEU A 72 4.94 7.57 -7.01
CA LEU A 72 4.39 8.12 -5.79
C LEU A 72 4.18 7.06 -4.69
N ALA A 73 3.71 5.87 -5.05
CA ALA A 73 3.51 4.78 -4.10
C ALA A 73 4.85 4.23 -3.57
N LEU A 74 5.88 4.18 -4.41
CA LEU A 74 7.25 3.88 -4.00
C LEU A 74 7.80 4.96 -3.07
N ALA A 75 7.60 6.25 -3.37
CA ALA A 75 8.01 7.34 -2.48
C ALA A 75 7.34 7.23 -1.09
N GLN A 76 6.05 6.89 -1.04
CA GLN A 76 5.31 6.64 0.21
C GLN A 76 5.85 5.42 0.98
N ALA A 77 6.20 4.35 0.28
CA ALA A 77 6.82 3.15 0.88
C ALA A 77 8.22 3.46 1.47
N TYR A 78 9.07 4.19 0.73
CA TYR A 78 10.38 4.61 1.21
C TYR A 78 10.32 5.56 2.40
N GLU A 79 9.36 6.50 2.39
CA GLU A 79 9.12 7.41 3.53
C GLU A 79 8.64 6.64 4.77
N THR A 80 7.77 5.64 4.59
CA THR A 80 7.34 4.75 5.67
C THR A 80 8.51 3.95 6.23
N ARG A 81 9.37 3.39 5.35
CA ARG A 81 10.58 2.66 5.74
C ARG A 81 11.57 3.54 6.50
N ARG A 82 11.80 4.78 6.05
CA ARG A 82 12.68 5.76 6.71
C ARG A 82 12.21 6.03 8.15
N ARG A 83 10.93 6.33 8.34
CA ARG A 83 10.36 6.58 9.67
C ARG A 83 10.40 5.34 10.58
N LEU A 84 10.19 4.15 10.03
CA LEU A 84 10.38 2.88 10.75
C LEU A 84 11.82 2.71 11.25
N ALA A 85 12.81 2.95 10.38
CA ALA A 85 14.22 2.90 10.73
C ALA A 85 14.61 3.94 11.80
N GLU A 86 14.08 5.16 11.70
CA GLU A 86 14.31 6.23 12.69
C GLU A 86 13.71 5.91 14.07
N ALA A 87 12.56 5.23 14.12
CA ALA A 87 11.89 4.87 15.37
C ALA A 87 12.38 3.55 15.99
N PHE A 88 13.02 2.67 15.20
CA PHE A 88 13.46 1.31 15.57
C PHE A 88 14.79 0.93 14.89
N PRO A 89 15.87 1.70 15.09
CA PRO A 89 17.13 1.49 14.39
C PRO A 89 17.84 0.18 14.79
N ASP A 90 17.65 -0.27 16.03
CA ASP A 90 18.23 -1.51 16.55
C ASP A 90 17.51 -2.75 16.00
N GLU A 91 16.19 -2.66 15.79
CA GLU A 91 15.40 -3.75 15.23
C GLU A 91 15.43 -3.78 13.71
N LEU A 92 15.39 -2.63 13.03
CA LEU A 92 15.15 -2.55 11.57
C LEU A 92 16.38 -2.13 10.75
N GLY A 93 17.46 -1.74 11.40
CA GLY A 93 18.65 -1.18 10.75
C GLY A 93 18.52 0.34 10.54
N LYS A 94 19.65 1.00 10.24
CA LYS A 94 19.72 2.47 10.18
C LYS A 94 19.01 3.07 8.96
N GLU A 95 18.87 2.31 7.88
CA GLU A 95 18.20 2.71 6.64
C GLU A 95 16.94 1.86 6.36
N GLY A 96 16.57 0.99 7.31
CA GLY A 96 15.47 0.05 7.20
C GLY A 96 15.84 -1.19 6.39
N GLU A 97 17.08 -1.66 6.50
CA GLU A 97 17.65 -2.80 5.79
C GLU A 97 16.86 -4.10 6.02
N HIS A 98 16.15 -4.23 7.16
CA HIS A 98 15.28 -5.36 7.46
C HIS A 98 13.81 -5.19 6.99
N VAL A 99 13.49 -4.10 6.27
CA VAL A 99 12.18 -3.84 5.69
C VAL A 99 12.23 -4.04 4.18
N GLN A 100 11.71 -5.18 3.72
CA GLN A 100 11.60 -5.50 2.30
C GLN A 100 10.39 -4.76 1.70
N ILE A 101 10.58 -4.13 0.54
CA ILE A 101 9.49 -3.50 -0.23
C ILE A 101 9.05 -4.45 -1.34
N ASN A 102 7.80 -4.87 -1.28
CA ASN A 102 7.16 -5.80 -2.21
C ASN A 102 6.23 -5.01 -3.14
N ILE A 103 6.60 -4.90 -4.41
CA ILE A 103 5.78 -4.22 -5.42
C ILE A 103 4.67 -5.16 -5.89
N ILE A 104 3.42 -4.71 -5.76
CA ILE A 104 2.22 -5.42 -6.15
C ILE A 104 1.52 -4.62 -7.25
N ASN A 105 1.32 -5.27 -8.41
CA ASN A 105 0.64 -4.66 -9.55
C ASN A 105 -0.87 -4.76 -9.36
N THR A 106 -1.58 -3.63 -9.36
CA THR A 106 -3.04 -3.63 -9.19
C THR A 106 -3.80 -3.62 -10.51
N SER A 107 -5.06 -4.07 -10.50
CA SER A 107 -5.95 -3.97 -11.67
C SER A 107 -6.14 -2.53 -12.15
N GLY A 108 -6.00 -1.54 -11.27
CA GLY A 108 -6.04 -0.12 -11.62
C GLY A 108 -4.77 0.39 -12.30
N ASP A 109 -3.60 -0.17 -11.99
CA ASP A 109 -2.34 0.19 -12.68
C ASP A 109 -2.32 -0.30 -14.13
N MET A 110 -3.05 -1.37 -14.44
CA MET A 110 -3.12 -1.98 -15.77
C MET A 110 -4.20 -1.39 -16.71
N LYS A 111 -5.08 -0.53 -16.22
CA LYS A 111 -6.27 -0.03 -16.97
C LYS A 111 -6.24 1.49 -17.13
N LEU A 112 -5.28 1.99 -17.89
CA LEU A 112 -5.09 3.42 -18.14
C LEU A 112 -6.00 3.97 -19.26
N ASP A 113 -6.51 3.11 -20.14
CA ASP A 113 -7.21 3.51 -21.38
C ASP A 113 -8.72 3.82 -21.21
N LYS A 114 -9.22 3.88 -19.98
CA LYS A 114 -10.64 4.11 -19.67
C LYS A 114 -10.81 5.10 -18.51
N ALA A 115 -11.89 5.87 -18.52
CA ALA A 115 -12.15 6.80 -17.44
C ALA A 115 -12.41 6.03 -16.12
N LEU A 116 -11.94 6.58 -14.99
CA LEU A 116 -12.16 5.98 -13.65
C LEU A 116 -13.66 5.77 -13.34
N SER A 117 -14.52 6.65 -13.86
CA SER A 117 -15.99 6.55 -13.81
C SER A 117 -16.56 5.34 -14.56
N GLU A 118 -15.89 4.87 -15.61
CA GLU A 118 -16.31 3.74 -16.45
C GLU A 118 -15.78 2.39 -15.94
N ILE A 119 -14.63 2.39 -15.25
CA ILE A 119 -13.98 1.16 -14.78
C ILE A 119 -14.76 0.49 -13.63
N GLY A 120 -15.52 1.28 -12.85
CA GLY A 120 -16.60 0.80 -11.98
C GLY A 120 -16.25 -0.35 -11.03
N GLY A 121 -15.55 -0.07 -9.93
CA GLY A 121 -15.28 -1.09 -8.90
C GLY A 121 -14.75 -0.52 -7.58
N LYS A 122 -15.23 -1.05 -6.46
CA LYS A 122 -14.65 -0.76 -5.13
C LYS A 122 -13.25 -1.39 -5.05
N GLY A 123 -12.27 -0.65 -4.51
CA GLY A 123 -10.92 -1.18 -4.26
C GLY A 123 -10.06 -1.40 -5.51
N LEU A 124 -10.29 -0.66 -6.61
CA LEU A 124 -9.54 -0.81 -7.89
C LEU A 124 -8.01 -0.74 -7.74
N PHE A 125 -7.52 -0.03 -6.71
CA PHE A 125 -6.10 0.15 -6.38
C PHE A 125 -5.69 -0.51 -5.04
N THR A 126 -6.60 -1.23 -4.37
CA THR A 126 -6.32 -1.90 -3.09
C THR A 126 -6.45 -3.41 -3.16
N LYS A 127 -7.35 -3.95 -4.01
CA LYS A 127 -7.74 -5.36 -4.00
C LYS A 127 -6.55 -6.33 -4.01
N GLU A 128 -5.55 -6.12 -4.87
CA GLU A 128 -4.38 -7.02 -4.93
C GLU A 128 -3.45 -6.87 -3.69
N LEU A 129 -3.41 -5.69 -3.07
CA LEU A 129 -2.72 -5.45 -1.79
C LEU A 129 -3.48 -6.06 -0.60
N ASP A 130 -4.81 -5.96 -0.62
CA ASP A 130 -5.70 -6.58 0.37
C ASP A 130 -5.55 -8.12 0.32
N VAL A 131 -5.49 -8.71 -0.88
CA VAL A 131 -5.19 -10.13 -1.08
C VAL A 131 -3.81 -10.49 -0.53
N ALA A 132 -2.75 -9.76 -0.89
CA ALA A 132 -1.39 -10.05 -0.42
C ALA A 132 -1.24 -9.96 1.11
N LEU A 133 -2.01 -9.08 1.77
CA LEU A 133 -2.07 -8.98 3.22
C LEU A 133 -2.81 -10.18 3.83
N LEU A 134 -3.94 -10.57 3.25
CA LEU A 134 -4.75 -11.72 3.70
C LEU A 134 -4.07 -13.08 3.47
N THR A 135 -3.29 -13.23 2.38
CA THR A 135 -2.49 -14.44 2.10
C THR A 135 -1.17 -14.48 2.86
N ASN A 136 -0.83 -13.43 3.62
CA ASN A 136 0.43 -13.26 4.35
C ASN A 136 1.66 -13.22 3.43
N GLU A 137 1.52 -12.75 2.20
CA GLU A 137 2.65 -12.44 1.29
C GLU A 137 3.39 -11.16 1.74
N VAL A 138 2.68 -10.24 2.37
CA VAL A 138 3.19 -9.04 3.04
C VAL A 138 2.64 -8.93 4.46
N ASP A 139 3.33 -8.19 5.33
CA ASP A 139 2.94 -8.02 6.74
C ASP A 139 2.11 -6.75 6.96
N PHE A 140 2.31 -5.74 6.11
CA PHE A 140 1.51 -4.51 6.04
C PHE A 140 1.57 -3.90 4.63
N CYS A 141 0.61 -3.03 4.30
CA CYS A 141 0.54 -2.31 3.03
C CYS A 141 0.54 -0.78 3.24
N VAL A 142 1.17 -0.04 2.32
CA VAL A 142 1.19 1.43 2.32
C VAL A 142 0.29 1.99 1.24
N HIS A 143 -0.58 2.93 1.60
CA HIS A 143 -1.58 3.50 0.69
C HIS A 143 -1.68 5.03 0.79
N SER A 144 -1.97 5.65 -0.35
CA SER A 144 -2.57 6.98 -0.39
C SER A 144 -4.01 6.90 0.16
N MET A 145 -4.31 7.63 1.24
CA MET A 145 -5.62 7.52 1.94
C MET A 145 -6.83 7.80 1.05
N LYS A 146 -6.69 8.64 0.02
CA LYS A 146 -7.75 8.91 -0.97
C LYS A 146 -8.20 7.68 -1.77
N ASP A 147 -7.36 6.66 -1.87
CA ASP A 147 -7.59 5.45 -2.66
C ASP A 147 -8.08 4.27 -1.79
N VAL A 148 -8.12 4.43 -0.46
CA VAL A 148 -8.59 3.42 0.50
C VAL A 148 -10.13 3.41 0.54
N PRO A 149 -10.80 2.24 0.39
CA PRO A 149 -12.25 2.18 0.43
C PRO A 149 -12.80 2.45 1.84
N THR A 150 -13.98 3.05 1.92
CA THR A 150 -14.69 3.32 3.21
C THR A 150 -15.03 2.04 3.98
N PHE A 151 -15.20 0.93 3.27
CA PHE A 151 -15.39 -0.40 3.84
C PHE A 151 -14.12 -1.22 3.53
N LEU A 152 -13.39 -1.58 4.58
CA LEU A 152 -12.24 -2.47 4.47
C LEU A 152 -12.70 -3.93 4.36
N PRO A 153 -11.97 -4.81 3.65
CA PRO A 153 -12.22 -6.24 3.67
C PRO A 153 -12.13 -6.82 5.09
N ASP A 154 -12.97 -7.82 5.38
CA ASP A 154 -12.92 -8.55 6.65
C ASP A 154 -11.52 -9.13 6.89
N GLY A 155 -11.01 -9.00 8.11
CA GLY A 155 -9.64 -9.40 8.44
C GLY A 155 -8.57 -8.37 8.04
N THR A 156 -8.93 -7.15 7.63
CA THR A 156 -7.98 -6.04 7.43
C THR A 156 -8.36 -4.83 8.29
N HIS A 157 -7.37 -4.05 8.74
CA HIS A 157 -7.62 -2.79 9.44
C HIS A 157 -6.62 -1.69 9.08
N LEU A 158 -7.05 -0.44 9.28
CA LEU A 158 -6.23 0.76 9.15
C LEU A 158 -5.64 1.08 10.52
N GLU A 159 -4.37 0.72 10.70
CA GLU A 159 -3.70 0.77 12.01
C GLU A 159 -2.99 2.12 12.25
N THR A 160 -2.45 2.74 11.20
CA THR A 160 -1.58 3.91 11.37
C THR A 160 -1.70 4.91 10.23
N MET A 161 -1.49 6.17 10.60
CA MET A 161 -1.33 7.29 9.69
C MET A 161 0.02 7.99 9.99
N LEU A 162 0.78 8.37 8.96
CA LEU A 162 1.95 9.28 9.06
C LEU A 162 1.52 10.74 8.83
N PRO A 163 2.24 11.77 9.32
CA PRO A 163 1.91 13.19 9.15
C PRO A 163 1.46 13.63 7.74
N ARG A 164 0.53 14.60 7.70
CA ARG A 164 -0.19 15.03 6.49
C ARG A 164 0.58 16.10 5.75
N GLU A 165 0.82 15.84 4.47
CA GLU A 165 1.25 16.85 3.51
C GLU A 165 0.11 17.80 3.13
N ASP A 166 0.46 18.85 2.38
CA ASP A 166 -0.49 19.83 1.85
C ASP A 166 -1.68 19.16 1.14
N THR A 167 -2.89 19.62 1.45
CA THR A 167 -4.15 19.07 0.94
C THR A 167 -4.74 19.87 -0.22
N ARG A 168 -4.08 20.95 -0.63
CA ARG A 168 -4.53 21.82 -1.72
C ARG A 168 -4.34 21.14 -3.08
N ASP A 169 -5.32 21.33 -3.95
CA ASP A 169 -5.14 21.04 -5.38
C ASP A 169 -4.14 22.02 -5.99
N ALA A 170 -3.26 21.54 -6.87
CA ALA A 170 -2.29 22.36 -7.58
C ALA A 170 -2.76 22.65 -9.02
N PHE A 171 -2.71 23.92 -9.42
CA PHE A 171 -2.86 24.29 -10.83
C PHE A 171 -1.52 24.06 -11.55
N ILE A 172 -1.55 23.26 -12.61
CA ILE A 172 -0.37 22.94 -13.42
C ILE A 172 -0.66 23.31 -14.86
N SER A 173 0.10 24.24 -15.42
CA SER A 173 -0.03 24.70 -16.80
C SER A 173 1.35 25.11 -17.34
N PRO A 174 1.70 24.73 -18.58
CA PRO A 174 2.95 25.16 -19.21
C PRO A 174 2.87 26.57 -19.84
N LYS A 175 1.72 27.25 -19.75
CA LYS A 175 1.44 28.51 -20.49
C LYS A 175 0.83 29.64 -19.66
N TYR A 176 0.24 29.34 -18.52
CA TYR A 176 -0.56 30.28 -17.72
C TYR A 176 -0.25 30.06 -16.24
N ASP A 177 -0.16 31.12 -15.45
CA ASP A 177 0.23 31.03 -14.04
C ASP A 177 -0.94 30.80 -13.08
N SER A 178 -2.19 30.95 -13.54
CA SER A 178 -3.39 30.70 -12.74
C SER A 178 -4.60 30.33 -13.59
N ILE A 179 -5.63 29.77 -12.94
CA ILE A 179 -6.93 29.49 -13.55
C ILE A 179 -7.58 30.78 -14.09
N ALA A 180 -7.42 31.90 -13.39
CA ALA A 180 -7.96 33.20 -13.80
C ALA A 180 -7.28 33.80 -15.05
N ALA A 181 -6.11 33.26 -15.46
CA ALA A 181 -5.42 33.65 -16.69
C ALA A 181 -5.78 32.78 -17.90
N LEU A 182 -6.66 31.77 -17.74
CA LEU A 182 -7.13 30.93 -18.83
C LEU A 182 -8.09 31.72 -19.74
N PRO A 183 -7.87 31.76 -21.08
CA PRO A 183 -8.85 32.28 -22.01
C PRO A 183 -10.17 31.50 -21.96
N GLU A 184 -11.27 32.18 -22.32
CA GLU A 184 -12.57 31.54 -22.51
C GLU A 184 -12.47 30.37 -23.51
N GLY A 185 -13.17 29.27 -23.23
CA GLY A 185 -13.08 28.03 -24.02
C GLY A 185 -11.84 27.15 -23.74
N SER A 186 -11.01 27.49 -22.75
CA SER A 186 -9.88 26.63 -22.33
C SER A 186 -10.34 25.26 -21.81
N VAL A 187 -9.66 24.20 -22.25
CA VAL A 187 -9.92 22.82 -21.81
C VAL A 187 -9.12 22.50 -20.55
N ILE A 188 -9.79 22.06 -19.49
CA ILE A 188 -9.18 21.60 -18.24
C ILE A 188 -9.31 20.08 -18.15
N GLY A 189 -8.19 19.38 -18.11
CA GLY A 189 -8.16 17.93 -17.88
C GLY A 189 -8.21 17.60 -16.40
N SER A 190 -9.25 16.90 -15.95
CA SER A 190 -9.29 16.24 -14.64
C SER A 190 -9.97 14.89 -14.71
N ALA A 191 -9.42 13.91 -14.00
CA ALA A 191 -10.02 12.59 -13.81
C ALA A 191 -10.75 12.44 -12.45
N SER A 192 -10.70 13.47 -11.59
CA SER A 192 -11.57 13.54 -10.41
C SER A 192 -12.96 14.00 -10.84
N LEU A 193 -14.00 13.43 -10.22
CA LEU A 193 -15.33 14.03 -10.27
C LEU A 193 -15.22 15.47 -9.76
N PRO A 194 -15.88 16.44 -10.41
CA PRO A 194 -15.83 17.82 -9.95
C PRO A 194 -16.34 17.87 -8.51
N ARG A 195 -15.44 18.24 -7.59
CA ARG A 195 -15.82 18.80 -6.29
C ARG A 195 -16.79 19.94 -6.60
N PRO A 196 -17.90 20.13 -5.85
CA PRO A 196 -18.81 21.24 -6.11
C PRO A 196 -18.02 22.55 -6.04
N ALA A 197 -17.76 23.11 -7.23
CA ALA A 197 -16.96 24.30 -7.37
C ALA A 197 -17.77 25.51 -6.87
N PRO A 198 -17.10 26.60 -6.45
CA PRO A 198 -17.75 27.89 -6.53
C PRO A 198 -18.20 28.07 -7.98
N VAL A 199 -19.50 28.30 -8.18
CA VAL A 199 -20.06 28.51 -9.51
C VAL A 199 -19.38 29.72 -10.14
N LEU A 200 -18.57 29.48 -11.18
CA LEU A 200 -18.17 30.51 -12.14
C LEU A 200 -19.40 30.79 -13.02
N GLY A 201 -20.09 31.88 -12.70
CA GLY A 201 -21.12 32.51 -13.55
C GLY A 201 -20.60 33.79 -14.16
#